data_AF-A0AAW2S0M4-F1
#
_entry.id   AF-A0AAW2S0M4-F1
#
_cell.length_a   1.000
_cell.length_b   1.000
_cell.length_c   1.000
_cell.angle_alpha   90.00
_cell.angle_beta   90.00
_cell.angle_gamma   90.00
#
_symmetry.space_group_name_H-M   'P 1'
#
loop_
_entity.id
_entity.type
_entity.pdbx_description
1 polymer ?
#
loop_
_entity_poly.entity_id
_entity_poly.type
_entity_poly.pdbx_seq_one_letter_code
_entity_poly.pdbx_strand_id
1 'polypeptide(L)'
;MPFWNPREITSDNGHQFQGQRIQKWCQGLHIRQRFTTVAHPQANGQVEVTNHILIQGIKRRLERVGGNWAEELTSILWAYRTTPRGSTGETPFLLVYRTEAIIPAELGIPSHRVMNFSEEYNENLLRENLDLIEELKEKAFLCVQRYKNIMINSYNKRVKSRSFQVGDLVLRRADALKLIGKLDPIWEGHYKVTGIIGKRAYKLEDPEGRPLPRPWNVHNLKKYFM
;
A
#
# COMPACT_ATOMS: atom_id res chain seq x y z
N MET A 1 4.70 -12.75 25.02
CA MET A 1 4.16 -11.38 24.92
C MET A 1 2.82 -11.46 24.22
N PRO A 2 1.75 -10.83 24.73
CA PRO A 2 0.48 -10.81 24.02
C PRO A 2 0.68 -10.06 22.70
N PHE A 3 0.20 -10.64 21.60
CA PHE A 3 0.21 -10.05 20.24
C PHE A 3 -0.55 -8.71 20.14
N TRP A 4 -1.22 -8.30 21.21
CA TRP A 4 -2.22 -7.25 21.24
C TRP A 4 -1.67 -5.86 21.56
N ASN A 5 -0.43 -5.72 22.04
CA ASN A 5 0.15 -4.41 22.34
C ASN A 5 1.37 -4.10 21.44
N PRO A 6 1.20 -3.33 20.35
CA PRO A 6 2.31 -2.96 19.48
C PRO A 6 3.27 -2.02 20.21
N ARG A 7 4.58 -2.17 19.97
CA ARG A 7 5.58 -1.23 20.52
C ARG A 7 5.47 0.16 19.88
N GLU A 8 5.02 0.21 18.62
CA GLU A 8 4.95 1.43 17.83
C GLU A 8 3.78 1.35 16.83
N ILE A 9 3.07 2.45 16.64
CA ILE A 9 2.06 2.63 15.59
C ILE A 9 2.49 3.81 14.72
N THR A 10 2.58 3.57 13.41
CA THR A 10 2.85 4.62 12.42
C THR A 10 1.58 4.91 11.63
N SER A 11 1.13 6.16 11.60
CA SER A 11 -0.05 6.61 10.85
C SER A 11 0.26 7.82 9.96
N ASP A 12 -0.67 8.17 9.07
CA ASP A 12 -0.62 9.45 8.37
C ASP A 12 -0.96 10.63 9.29
N ASN A 13 -0.80 11.85 8.78
CA ASN A 13 -1.14 13.10 9.48
C ASN A 13 -2.64 13.40 9.50
N GLY A 14 -3.51 12.38 9.34
CA GLY A 14 -4.95 12.57 9.45
C GLY A 14 -5.35 13.06 10.83
N HIS A 15 -6.25 14.06 10.87
CA HIS A 15 -6.72 14.65 12.14
C HIS A 15 -7.30 13.62 13.11
N GLN A 16 -7.90 12.54 12.59
CA GLN A 16 -8.40 11.42 13.39
C GLN A 16 -7.31 10.76 14.24
N PHE A 17 -6.07 10.68 13.76
CA PHE A 17 -4.93 10.08 14.47
C PHE A 17 -4.18 11.06 15.37
N GLN A 18 -4.36 12.37 15.14
CA GLN A 18 -3.77 13.43 15.95
C GLN A 18 -4.62 13.81 17.18
N GLY A 19 -5.83 13.24 17.30
CA GLY A 19 -6.73 13.53 18.40
C GLY A 19 -6.15 13.16 19.76
N GLN A 20 -6.40 14.01 20.77
CA GLN A 20 -5.89 13.84 22.14
C GLN A 20 -6.31 12.51 22.78
N ARG A 21 -7.48 11.97 22.38
CA ARG A 21 -7.97 10.66 22.85
C ARG A 21 -7.05 9.51 22.42
N ILE A 22 -6.58 9.50 21.17
CA ILE A 22 -5.68 8.46 20.66
C ILE A 22 -4.30 8.61 21.30
N GLN A 23 -3.81 9.84 21.43
CA GLN A 23 -2.52 10.09 22.08
C GLN A 23 -2.51 9.57 23.53
N LYS A 24 -3.55 9.89 24.32
CA LYS A 24 -3.70 9.40 25.70
C LYS A 24 -3.80 7.88 25.76
N TRP A 25 -4.52 7.26 24.83
CA TRP A 25 -4.64 5.80 24.74
C TRP A 25 -3.28 5.14 24.44
N CYS A 26 -2.54 5.64 23.45
CA CYS A 26 -1.20 5.16 23.12
C CYS A 26 -0.24 5.32 24.31
N GLN A 27 -0.27 6.47 24.99
CA GLN A 27 0.55 6.72 26.19
C GLN A 27 0.23 5.74 27.32
N GLY A 28 -1.06 5.49 27.58
CA GLY A 28 -1.50 4.55 28.62
C GLY A 28 -1.09 3.11 28.37
N LEU A 29 -0.85 2.72 27.11
CA LEU A 29 -0.38 1.39 26.71
C LEU A 29 1.13 1.33 26.42
N HIS A 30 1.86 2.43 26.65
CA HIS A 30 3.28 2.58 26.30
C HIS A 30 3.59 2.35 24.81
N ILE A 31 2.64 2.66 23.93
CA ILE A 31 2.76 2.58 22.48
C ILE A 31 3.38 3.88 21.97
N ARG A 32 4.49 3.78 21.21
CA ARG A 32 5.07 4.94 20.54
C ARG A 32 4.24 5.29 19.30
N GLN A 33 3.73 6.51 19.23
CA GLN A 33 3.03 6.98 18.03
C GLN A 33 4.00 7.72 17.11
N ARG A 34 4.08 7.31 15.85
CA ARG A 34 4.81 8.01 14.79
C ARG A 34 3.86 8.47 13.69
N PHE A 35 4.18 9.60 13.11
CA PHE A 35 3.48 10.12 11.94
C PHE A 35 4.39 10.03 10.72
N THR A 36 3.84 9.59 9.60
CA THR A 36 4.56 9.61 8.33
C THR A 36 4.77 11.07 7.92
N THR A 37 5.98 11.40 7.45
CA THR A 37 6.17 12.69 6.78
C THR A 37 5.42 12.66 5.45
N VAL A 38 5.00 13.82 4.95
CA VAL A 38 4.32 13.95 3.65
C VAL A 38 5.14 13.32 2.49
N ALA A 39 6.45 13.11 2.71
CA ALA A 39 7.39 12.53 1.76
C ALA A 39 7.72 11.03 1.98
N HIS A 40 7.10 10.32 2.93
CA HIS A 40 7.30 8.88 3.16
C HIS A 40 6.08 8.02 2.76
N PRO A 41 5.79 7.87 1.45
CA PRO A 41 4.67 7.08 0.93
C PRO A 41 4.82 5.57 1.17
N GLN A 42 5.95 5.10 1.68
CA GLN A 42 6.26 3.67 1.78
C GLN A 42 5.55 2.97 2.94
N ALA A 43 5.38 3.66 4.09
CA ALA A 43 4.65 3.13 5.24
C ALA A 43 3.13 3.11 4.96
N ASN A 44 2.60 4.20 4.38
CA ASN A 44 1.21 4.22 3.92
C ASN A 44 0.97 3.25 2.76
N GLY A 45 1.93 3.08 1.85
CA GLY A 45 1.79 2.19 0.70
C GLY A 45 1.50 0.74 1.05
N GLN A 46 2.02 0.21 2.16
CA GLN A 46 1.69 -1.16 2.60
C GLN A 46 0.23 -1.27 3.07
N VAL A 47 -0.25 -0.27 3.80
CA VAL A 47 -1.64 -0.19 4.25
C VAL A 47 -2.56 0.03 3.05
N GLU A 48 -2.20 0.89 2.10
CA GLU A 48 -2.94 1.16 0.87
C GLU A 48 -3.09 -0.10 0.01
N VAL A 49 -2.02 -0.88 -0.16
CA VAL A 49 -2.08 -2.16 -0.90
C VAL A 49 -3.01 -3.14 -0.20
N THR A 50 -2.92 -3.24 1.14
CA THR A 50 -3.80 -4.11 1.93
C THR A 50 -5.26 -3.67 1.80
N ASN A 51 -5.54 -2.38 1.97
CA ASN A 51 -6.86 -1.80 1.81
C ASN A 51 -7.40 -2.05 0.39
N HIS A 52 -6.57 -1.90 -0.63
CA HIS A 52 -6.96 -2.21 -2.01
C HIS A 52 -7.42 -3.66 -2.16
N ILE A 53 -6.66 -4.63 -1.61
CA ILE A 53 -7.03 -6.05 -1.67
C ILE A 53 -8.35 -6.31 -0.95
N LEU A 54 -8.54 -5.74 0.25
CA LEU A 54 -9.77 -5.89 1.02
C LEU A 54 -10.97 -5.30 0.28
N ILE A 55 -10.83 -4.09 -0.26
CA ILE A 55 -11.88 -3.43 -1.05
C ILE A 55 -12.23 -4.25 -2.30
N GLN A 56 -11.23 -4.82 -2.99
CA GLN A 56 -11.49 -5.71 -4.13
C GLN A 56 -12.26 -6.97 -3.72
N GLY A 57 -11.93 -7.55 -2.56
CA GLY A 57 -12.68 -8.67 -1.98
C GLY A 57 -14.14 -8.29 -1.70
N ILE A 58 -14.35 -7.11 -1.10
CA ILE A 58 -15.69 -6.58 -0.80
C ILE A 58 -16.49 -6.39 -2.09
N LYS A 59 -15.92 -5.74 -3.11
CA LYS A 59 -16.60 -5.50 -4.40
C LYS A 59 -17.11 -6.79 -5.03
N ARG A 60 -16.25 -7.82 -5.12
CA ARG A 60 -16.64 -9.13 -5.68
C ARG A 60 -17.75 -9.83 -4.89
N ARG A 61 -17.79 -9.66 -3.56
CA ARG A 61 -18.86 -10.23 -2.72
C ARG A 61 -20.15 -9.44 -2.84
N LEU A 62 -20.08 -8.10 -2.90
CA LEU A 62 -21.23 -7.22 -3.07
C LEU A 62 -21.97 -7.47 -4.38
N GLU A 63 -21.25 -7.69 -5.47
CA GLU A 63 -21.84 -8.10 -6.78
C GLU A 63 -22.66 -9.39 -6.67
N ARG A 64 -22.35 -10.25 -5.70
CA ARG A 64 -22.98 -11.57 -5.52
C ARG A 64 -24.11 -11.58 -4.49
N VAL A 65 -24.01 -10.80 -3.41
CA VAL A 65 -24.85 -10.93 -2.20
C VAL A 65 -25.71 -9.69 -1.91
N GLY A 66 -25.60 -8.61 -2.69
CA GLY A 66 -26.62 -7.55 -2.68
C GLY A 66 -26.54 -6.53 -1.53
N GLY A 67 -25.35 -6.01 -1.22
CA GLY A 67 -25.23 -4.70 -0.54
C GLY A 67 -24.69 -4.70 0.90
N ASN A 68 -24.75 -5.81 1.64
CA ASN A 68 -24.30 -5.83 3.05
C ASN A 68 -22.82 -6.23 3.19
N TRP A 69 -21.91 -5.29 2.89
CA TRP A 69 -20.47 -5.54 2.95
C TRP A 69 -19.94 -5.84 4.37
N ALA A 70 -20.63 -5.36 5.40
CA ALA A 70 -20.18 -5.51 6.78
C ALA A 70 -20.22 -6.97 7.24
N GLU A 71 -21.24 -7.72 6.82
CA GLU A 71 -21.36 -9.16 7.11
C GLU A 71 -20.27 -9.98 6.40
N GLU A 72 -19.89 -9.56 5.19
CA GLU A 72 -18.86 -10.23 4.40
C GLU A 72 -17.42 -9.90 4.84
N LEU A 73 -17.24 -8.84 5.65
CA LEU A 73 -15.92 -8.37 6.07
C LEU A 73 -15.13 -9.47 6.79
N THR A 74 -15.78 -10.22 7.69
CA THR A 74 -15.14 -11.32 8.42
C THR A 74 -14.63 -12.41 7.47
N SER A 75 -15.44 -12.80 6.49
CA SER A 75 -15.08 -13.79 5.47
C SER A 75 -13.91 -13.33 4.60
N ILE A 76 -13.89 -12.05 4.23
CA ILE A 76 -12.81 -11.46 3.42
C ILE A 76 -11.52 -11.36 4.22
N LEU A 77 -11.60 -10.94 5.49
CA LEU A 77 -10.46 -10.91 6.39
C LEU A 77 -9.89 -12.31 6.65
N TRP A 78 -10.76 -13.31 6.80
CA TRP A 78 -10.34 -14.71 6.91
C TRP A 78 -9.57 -15.15 5.68
N ALA A 79 -10.15 -14.98 4.49
CA ALA A 79 -9.49 -15.32 3.23
C ALA A 79 -8.15 -14.58 3.07
N TYR A 80 -8.07 -13.30 3.44
CA TYR A 80 -6.82 -12.55 3.39
C TYR A 80 -5.76 -13.15 4.33
N ARG A 81 -6.14 -13.54 5.56
CA ARG A 81 -5.24 -14.07 6.58
C ARG A 81 -4.74 -15.49 6.25
N THR A 82 -5.55 -16.30 5.59
CA THR A 82 -5.22 -17.71 5.29
C THR A 82 -4.74 -17.98 3.86
N THR A 83 -4.56 -16.93 3.04
CA THR A 83 -4.06 -17.08 1.66
C THR A 83 -2.59 -16.63 1.60
N PRO A 84 -1.69 -17.44 1.03
CA PRO A 84 -0.29 -17.05 0.84
C PRO A 84 -0.16 -15.76 0.04
N ARG A 85 0.69 -14.84 0.51
CA ARG A 85 0.92 -13.56 -0.19
C ARG A 85 2.06 -13.71 -1.18
N GLY A 86 1.86 -13.30 -2.43
CA GLY A 86 2.92 -13.35 -3.44
C GLY A 86 4.20 -12.58 -3.09
N SER A 87 4.14 -11.63 -2.15
CA SER A 87 5.31 -10.88 -1.65
C SER A 87 6.14 -11.63 -0.62
N THR A 88 5.54 -12.54 0.16
CA THR A 88 6.21 -13.28 1.25
C THR A 88 6.31 -14.77 0.97
N GLY A 89 5.43 -15.34 0.15
CA GLY A 89 5.23 -16.78 -0.01
C GLY A 89 4.39 -17.41 1.11
N GLU A 90 4.31 -16.75 2.27
CA GLU A 90 3.62 -17.25 3.47
C GLU A 90 2.25 -16.60 3.69
N THR A 91 1.40 -17.24 4.51
CA THR A 91 0.12 -16.65 4.95
C THR A 91 0.34 -15.63 6.07
N PRO A 92 -0.46 -14.53 6.14
CA PRO A 92 -0.39 -13.62 7.28
C PRO A 92 -0.72 -14.30 8.61
N PHE A 93 -1.57 -15.33 8.61
CA PHE A 93 -1.91 -16.08 9.81
C PHE A 93 -0.70 -16.81 10.38
N LEU A 94 0.07 -17.53 9.54
CA LEU A 94 1.31 -18.21 9.95
C LEU A 94 2.32 -17.23 10.56
N LEU A 95 2.54 -16.08 9.92
CA LEU A 95 3.53 -15.10 10.41
C LEU A 95 3.16 -14.49 11.77
N VAL A 96 1.87 -14.47 12.12
CA VAL A 96 1.38 -13.99 13.41
C VAL A 96 1.34 -15.13 14.41
N TYR A 97 0.56 -16.17 14.14
CA TYR A 97 0.25 -17.23 15.11
C TYR A 97 1.25 -18.38 15.13
N ARG A 98 2.26 -18.35 14.24
CA ARG A 98 3.34 -19.35 14.14
C ARG A 98 2.88 -20.74 13.69
N THR A 99 1.63 -20.87 13.27
CA THR A 99 1.06 -22.09 12.70
C THR A 99 0.03 -21.71 11.65
N GLU A 100 -0.19 -22.58 10.67
CA GLU A 100 -1.21 -22.36 9.64
C GLU A 100 -2.61 -22.59 10.20
N ALA A 101 -3.55 -21.73 9.82
CA ALA A 101 -4.96 -21.92 10.15
C ALA A 101 -5.48 -23.19 9.48
N ILE A 102 -6.41 -23.89 10.14
CA ILE A 102 -7.24 -24.90 9.47
C ILE A 102 -8.31 -24.16 8.67
N ILE A 103 -8.26 -24.27 7.34
CA ILE A 103 -9.24 -23.62 6.48
C ILE A 103 -10.49 -24.50 6.31
N PRO A 104 -11.68 -23.91 6.03
CA PRO A 104 -12.90 -24.69 5.85
C PRO A 104 -12.82 -25.82 4.81
N ALA A 105 -11.99 -25.65 3.77
CA ALA A 105 -11.77 -26.69 2.77
C ALA A 105 -11.13 -27.96 3.36
N GLU A 106 -10.25 -27.84 4.36
CA GLU A 106 -9.65 -28.97 5.07
C GLU A 106 -10.63 -29.68 6.01
N LEU A 107 -11.73 -29.01 6.39
CA LEU A 107 -12.81 -29.62 7.17
C LEU A 107 -13.80 -30.36 6.25
N GLY A 108 -14.08 -29.80 5.07
CA GLY A 108 -14.95 -30.44 4.08
C GLY A 108 -14.32 -31.69 3.45
N ILE A 109 -13.00 -31.68 3.24
CA ILE A 109 -12.21 -32.85 2.86
C ILE A 109 -11.09 -32.97 3.90
N PRO A 110 -11.25 -33.85 4.92
CA PRO A 110 -10.31 -33.99 6.01
C PRO A 110 -8.86 -34.09 5.52
N SER A 111 -8.07 -33.06 5.82
CA SER A 111 -6.64 -33.09 5.52
C SER A 111 -5.93 -34.09 6.42
N HIS A 112 -4.70 -34.50 6.06
CA HIS A 112 -3.89 -35.38 6.92
C HIS A 112 -3.74 -34.81 8.35
N ARG A 113 -3.62 -33.48 8.47
CA ARG A 113 -3.51 -32.79 9.75
C ARG A 113 -4.79 -32.88 10.59
N VAL A 114 -5.96 -32.90 9.96
CA VAL A 114 -7.25 -33.09 10.64
C VAL A 114 -7.46 -34.55 11.03
N MET A 115 -7.15 -35.49 10.13
CA MET A 115 -7.36 -36.91 10.36
C MET A 115 -6.44 -37.49 11.45
N ASN A 116 -5.18 -37.05 11.47
CA ASN A 116 -4.15 -37.55 12.39
C ASN A 116 -3.86 -36.56 13.52
N PHE A 117 -4.87 -35.79 13.93
CA PHE A 117 -4.72 -34.87 15.05
C PHE A 117 -4.43 -35.65 16.35
N SER A 118 -3.32 -35.28 16.99
CA SER A 118 -2.97 -35.69 18.35
C SER A 118 -2.57 -34.44 19.11
N GLU A 119 -3.10 -34.28 20.32
CA GLU A 119 -2.82 -33.13 21.18
C GLU A 119 -1.33 -33.03 21.50
N GLU A 120 -0.71 -34.16 21.88
CA GLU A 120 0.72 -34.25 22.17
C GLU A 120 1.58 -33.87 20.96
N TYR A 121 1.25 -34.40 19.78
CA TYR A 121 1.97 -34.07 18.56
C TYR A 121 1.83 -32.59 18.20
N ASN A 122 0.63 -32.01 18.34
CA ASN A 122 0.37 -30.61 18.04
C ASN A 122 1.10 -29.68 19.02
N GLU A 123 1.17 -30.01 20.30
CA GLU A 123 1.97 -29.26 21.28
C GLU A 123 3.45 -29.26 20.92
N ASN A 124 4.01 -30.42 20.57
CA ASN A 124 5.42 -30.53 20.18
C ASN A 124 5.70 -29.72 18.92
N LEU A 125 4.83 -29.81 17.90
CA LEU A 125 4.96 -29.01 16.68
C LEU A 125 4.88 -27.50 16.97
N LEU A 126 4.00 -27.06 17.89
CA LEU A 126 3.92 -25.67 18.29
C LEU A 126 5.20 -25.19 18.97
N ARG A 127 5.85 -26.04 19.79
CA ARG A 127 7.16 -25.74 20.40
C ARG A 127 8.25 -25.60 19.33
N GLU A 128 8.35 -26.54 18.41
CA GLU A 128 9.31 -26.47 17.29
C GLU A 128 9.11 -25.20 16.44
N ASN A 129 7.86 -24.84 16.16
CA ASN A 129 7.54 -23.61 15.44
C ASN A 129 7.97 -22.33 16.20
N LEU A 130 8.14 -22.37 17.52
CA LEU A 130 8.67 -21.22 18.26
C LEU A 130 10.12 -20.91 17.87
N ASP A 131 10.90 -21.94 17.56
CA ASP A 131 12.30 -21.80 17.18
C ASP A 131 12.42 -21.42 15.70
N LEU A 132 11.56 -21.97 14.84
CA LEU A 132 11.59 -21.73 13.39
C LEU A 132 10.94 -20.42 12.94
N ILE A 133 10.05 -19.82 13.75
CA ILE A 133 9.30 -18.63 13.31
C ILE A 133 10.20 -17.42 13.03
N GLU A 134 11.33 -17.28 13.73
CA GLU A 134 12.26 -16.17 13.49
C GLU A 134 12.88 -16.29 12.10
N GLU A 135 13.33 -17.50 11.73
CA GLU A 135 13.83 -17.80 10.38
C GLU A 135 12.76 -17.56 9.31
N LEU A 136 11.53 -18.03 9.55
CA LEU A 136 10.40 -17.79 8.63
C LEU A 136 10.12 -16.30 8.44
N LYS A 137 10.15 -15.51 9.52
CA LYS A 137 9.95 -14.06 9.46
C LYS A 137 11.08 -13.36 8.73
N GLU A 138 12.33 -13.77 8.94
CA GLU A 138 13.48 -13.24 8.24
C GLU A 138 13.41 -13.55 6.73
N LYS A 139 13.10 -14.79 6.37
CA LYS A 139 12.87 -15.19 4.98
C LYS A 139 11.74 -14.39 4.34
N ALA A 140 10.60 -14.24 5.02
CA ALA A 140 9.48 -13.42 4.54
C ALA A 140 9.90 -11.96 4.35
N PHE A 141 10.70 -11.41 5.25
CA PHE A 141 11.26 -10.07 5.13
C PHE A 141 12.14 -9.93 3.89
N LEU A 142 13.06 -10.88 3.65
CA LEU A 142 13.92 -10.90 2.47
C LEU A 142 13.12 -10.97 1.17
N CYS A 143 12.08 -11.81 1.11
CA CYS A 143 11.15 -11.90 -0.01
C CYS A 143 10.48 -10.54 -0.29
N VAL A 144 10.01 -9.85 0.74
CA VAL A 144 9.40 -8.51 0.61
C VAL A 144 10.40 -7.49 0.08
N GLN A 145 11.65 -7.50 0.56
CA GLN A 145 12.69 -6.61 0.06
C GLN A 145 13.04 -6.89 -1.41
N ARG A 146 13.20 -8.17 -1.76
CA ARG A 146 13.43 -8.59 -3.15
C ARG A 146 12.30 -8.14 -4.06
N TYR A 147 11.06 -8.35 -3.65
CA TYR A 147 9.88 -7.92 -4.41
C TYR A 147 9.87 -6.40 -4.62
N LYS A 148 10.15 -5.61 -3.56
CA LYS A 148 10.28 -4.15 -3.65
C LYS A 148 11.35 -3.73 -4.67
N ASN A 149 12.52 -4.37 -4.64
CA ASN A 149 13.60 -4.06 -5.56
C ASN A 149 13.23 -4.38 -7.02
N ILE A 150 12.56 -5.51 -7.26
CA ILE A 150 12.05 -5.86 -8.60
C ILE A 150 11.05 -4.82 -9.09
N MET A 151 10.14 -4.36 -8.22
CA MET A 151 9.16 -3.32 -8.55
C MET A 151 9.84 -1.98 -8.86
N ILE A 152 10.80 -1.54 -8.05
CA ILE A 152 11.57 -0.31 -8.27
C ILE A 152 12.34 -0.39 -9.59
N ASN A 153 13.03 -1.50 -9.85
CA ASN A 153 13.79 -1.69 -11.07
C ASN A 153 12.89 -1.72 -12.30
N SER A 154 11.74 -2.38 -12.22
CA SER A 154 10.75 -2.42 -13.30
C SER A 154 10.16 -1.04 -13.58
N TYR A 155 9.87 -0.27 -12.53
CA TYR A 155 9.46 1.13 -12.66
C TYR A 155 10.55 1.98 -13.32
N ASN A 156 11.77 1.95 -12.78
CA ASN A 156 12.90 2.73 -13.31
C ASN A 156 13.22 2.39 -14.77
N LYS A 157 13.13 1.12 -15.18
CA LYS A 157 13.29 0.70 -16.59
C LYS A 157 12.22 1.29 -17.52
N ARG A 158 10.99 1.47 -17.04
CA ARG A 158 9.85 2.00 -17.83
C ARG A 158 9.77 3.51 -17.83
N VAL A 159 10.39 4.18 -16.86
CA VAL A 159 10.43 5.65 -16.79
C VAL A 159 11.32 6.16 -17.91
N LYS A 160 10.70 6.70 -18.98
CA LYS A 160 11.42 7.53 -19.96
C LYS A 160 11.78 8.84 -19.27
N SER A 161 13.07 9.10 -19.08
CA SER A 161 13.55 10.39 -18.60
C SER A 161 13.10 11.47 -19.57
N ARG A 162 12.26 12.39 -19.10
CA ARG A 162 11.89 13.60 -19.85
C ARG A 162 12.65 14.76 -19.20
N SER A 163 13.31 15.56 -20.01
CA SER A 163 13.90 16.81 -19.57
C SER A 163 13.41 17.92 -20.50
N PHE A 164 13.19 19.09 -19.92
CA PHE A 164 12.79 20.29 -20.64
C PHE A 164 13.84 21.38 -20.42
N GLN A 165 14.07 22.21 -21.43
CA GLN A 165 14.93 23.37 -21.30
C GLN A 165 14.09 24.63 -21.11
N VAL A 166 14.71 25.69 -20.55
CA VAL A 166 14.07 27.00 -20.49
C VAL A 166 13.78 27.46 -21.92
N GLY A 167 12.55 27.88 -22.18
CA GLY A 167 12.05 28.22 -23.51
C GLY A 167 11.24 27.12 -24.20
N ASP A 168 11.31 25.86 -23.75
CA ASP A 168 10.48 24.79 -24.32
C ASP A 168 8.99 25.07 -24.07
N LEU A 169 8.17 24.78 -25.08
CA LEU A 169 6.71 24.75 -24.94
C LEU A 169 6.27 23.36 -24.46
N VAL A 170 5.42 23.34 -23.45
CA VAL A 170 4.93 22.11 -22.82
C VAL A 170 3.42 22.18 -22.59
N LEU A 171 2.74 21.06 -22.83
CA LEU A 171 1.39 20.83 -22.38
C LEU A 171 1.41 20.40 -20.91
N ARG A 172 0.44 20.89 -20.15
CA ARG A 172 0.26 20.58 -18.74
C ARG A 172 -0.88 19.59 -18.57
N ARG A 173 -0.71 18.58 -17.72
CA ARG A 173 -1.82 17.68 -17.38
C ARG A 173 -2.88 18.45 -16.59
N ALA A 174 -4.15 18.32 -16.97
CA ALA A 174 -5.27 18.92 -16.27
C ALA A 174 -5.34 18.39 -14.82
N ASP A 175 -5.68 19.27 -13.88
CA ASP A 175 -5.77 18.90 -12.46
C ASP A 175 -6.89 17.88 -12.23
N ALA A 176 -6.60 16.83 -11.47
CA ALA A 176 -7.59 15.82 -11.09
C ALA A 176 -8.76 16.38 -10.26
N LEU A 177 -8.62 17.60 -9.73
CA LEU A 177 -9.65 18.33 -8.98
C LEU A 177 -10.58 19.15 -9.89
N LYS A 178 -10.23 19.38 -11.16
CA LYS A 178 -11.21 19.86 -12.13
C LYS A 178 -12.14 18.70 -12.45
N LEU A 179 -13.45 18.95 -12.40
CA LEU A 179 -14.49 18.07 -12.93
C LEU A 179 -14.31 17.93 -14.45
N ILE A 180 -13.31 17.14 -14.83
CA ILE A 180 -13.04 16.75 -16.21
C ILE A 180 -14.14 15.74 -16.55
N GLY A 181 -15.05 16.12 -17.42
CA GLY A 181 -16.00 15.19 -18.01
C GLY A 181 -15.23 14.10 -18.75
N LYS A 182 -15.82 12.91 -18.89
CA LYS A 182 -15.19 11.72 -19.51
C LYS A 182 -14.65 11.94 -20.94
N LEU A 183 -14.91 13.11 -21.54
CA LEU A 183 -14.55 13.52 -22.90
C LEU A 183 -13.63 14.77 -22.98
N ASP A 184 -13.27 15.40 -21.87
CA ASP A 184 -12.41 16.59 -21.90
C ASP A 184 -10.92 16.22 -22.09
N PRO A 185 -10.13 17.05 -22.79
CA PRO A 185 -8.71 16.79 -23.02
C PRO A 185 -7.91 16.75 -21.71
N ILE A 186 -7.21 15.64 -21.48
CA ILE A 186 -6.38 15.38 -20.30
C ILE A 186 -5.16 16.32 -20.22
N TRP A 187 -4.78 16.92 -21.34
CA TRP A 187 -3.65 17.84 -21.47
C TRP A 187 -4.17 19.22 -21.87
N GLU A 188 -3.86 20.23 -21.06
CA GLU A 188 -4.26 21.62 -21.23
C GLU A 188 -3.08 22.48 -21.68
N GLY A 189 -3.37 23.38 -22.63
CA GLY A 189 -2.62 24.61 -22.92
C GLY A 189 -1.17 24.43 -23.38
N HIS A 190 -0.66 25.42 -24.11
CA HIS A 190 0.78 25.57 -24.36
C HIS A 190 1.38 26.49 -23.28
N TYR A 191 2.26 25.96 -22.43
CA TYR A 191 2.96 26.73 -21.41
C TYR A 191 4.44 26.80 -21.75
N LYS A 192 5.10 27.91 -21.41
CA LYS A 192 6.54 28.07 -21.63
C LYS A 192 7.30 27.74 -20.35
N VAL A 193 8.36 26.94 -20.46
CA VAL A 193 9.26 26.68 -19.32
C VAL A 193 10.13 27.89 -19.07
N THR A 194 10.06 28.47 -17.87
CA THR A 194 10.82 29.68 -17.48
C THR A 194 11.95 29.40 -16.51
N GLY A 195 11.91 28.26 -15.81
CA GLY A 195 12.95 27.90 -14.87
C GLY A 195 12.91 26.43 -14.50
N ILE A 196 14.06 25.89 -14.10
CA ILE A 196 14.23 24.50 -13.68
C ILE A 196 14.49 24.50 -12.17
N ILE A 197 13.64 23.82 -11.41
CA ILE A 197 13.77 23.65 -9.96
C ILE A 197 14.17 22.20 -9.69
N GLY A 198 15.46 21.98 -9.42
CA GLY A 198 16.02 20.66 -9.18
C GLY A 198 15.94 19.74 -10.42
N LYS A 199 15.95 18.42 -10.22
CA LYS A 199 16.04 17.44 -11.32
C LYS A 199 14.71 17.14 -12.04
N ARG A 200 13.56 17.49 -11.45
CA ARG A 200 12.24 17.00 -11.92
C ARG A 200 11.09 18.01 -11.82
N ALA A 201 11.33 19.26 -11.42
CA ALA A 201 10.30 20.28 -11.33
C ALA A 201 10.64 21.52 -12.17
N TYR A 202 9.64 22.15 -12.76
CA TYR A 202 9.78 23.27 -13.69
C TYR A 202 8.83 24.41 -13.32
N LYS A 203 9.28 25.65 -13.49
CA LYS A 203 8.43 26.85 -13.48
C LYS A 203 7.89 27.05 -14.89
N LEU A 204 6.62 27.43 -14.96
CA LEU A 204 5.88 27.59 -16.20
C LEU A 204 5.26 28.98 -16.26
N GLU A 205 5.07 29.48 -17.47
CA GLU A 205 4.38 30.72 -17.79
C GLU A 205 3.24 30.42 -18.76
N ASP A 206 2.10 31.08 -18.54
CA ASP A 206 0.94 30.99 -19.44
C ASP A 206 1.20 31.75 -20.76
N PRO A 207 0.35 31.58 -21.79
CA PRO A 207 0.50 32.27 -23.07
C PRO A 207 0.44 33.79 -22.96
N GLU A 208 -0.22 34.28 -21.90
CA GLU A 208 -0.38 35.70 -21.59
C GLU A 208 0.81 36.28 -20.79
N GLY A 209 1.85 35.49 -20.51
CA GLY A 209 3.07 35.93 -19.84
C GLY A 209 3.03 35.90 -18.32
N ARG A 210 1.99 35.31 -17.71
CA ARG A 210 1.85 35.21 -16.25
C ARG A 210 2.49 33.93 -15.73
N PRO A 211 3.39 34.01 -14.73
CA PRO A 211 3.99 32.85 -14.13
C PRO A 211 2.97 32.06 -13.30
N LEU A 212 2.98 30.73 -13.44
CA LEU A 212 2.17 29.86 -12.61
C LEU A 212 2.72 29.84 -11.16
N PRO A 213 1.84 29.89 -10.15
CA PRO A 213 2.23 30.08 -8.75
C PRO A 213 2.97 28.88 -8.16
N ARG A 214 2.76 27.67 -8.71
CA ARG A 214 3.39 26.43 -8.23
C ARG A 214 4.31 25.82 -9.30
N PRO A 215 5.43 25.20 -8.88
CA PRO A 215 6.27 24.43 -9.78
C PRO A 215 5.62 23.10 -10.16
N TRP A 216 5.86 22.64 -11.39
CA TRP A 216 5.23 21.46 -11.97
C TRP A 216 6.22 20.32 -12.18
N ASN A 217 5.83 19.12 -11.77
CA ASN A 217 6.65 17.92 -11.96
C ASN A 217 6.67 17.48 -13.43
N VAL A 218 7.82 17.00 -13.90
CA VAL A 218 8.03 16.46 -15.25
C VAL A 218 6.97 15.45 -15.70
N HIS A 219 6.43 14.64 -14.78
CA HIS A 219 5.41 13.64 -15.09
C HIS A 219 4.06 14.25 -15.52
N ASN A 220 3.81 15.50 -15.11
CA ASN A 220 2.60 16.25 -15.46
C ASN A 220 2.83 17.16 -16.68
N LEU A 221 3.95 17.00 -17.39
CA LEU A 221 4.34 17.79 -18.54
C LEU A 221 4.59 16.91 -19.78
N LYS A 222 4.23 17.44 -20.93
CA LYS A 222 4.49 16.82 -22.24
C LYS A 222 5.03 17.88 -23.19
N LYS A 223 6.10 17.59 -23.94
CA LYS A 223 6.64 18.54 -24.91
C LYS A 223 5.58 18.85 -25.97
N TYR A 224 5.38 20.14 -26.24
CA TYR A 224 4.53 20.61 -27.32
C TYR A 224 5.46 21.01 -28.48
N PHE A 225 5.17 20.47 -29.65
CA PHE A 225 5.83 20.84 -30.89
C PHE A 225 4.78 21.58 -31.73
N MET A 226 5.14 22.75 -32.25
CA MET A 226 4.34 23.46 -33.26
C MET A 226 4.41 22.71 -34.59
#